data_AF-A0A0J9YH81-F1
#
_entry.id   AF-A0A0J9YH81-F1
#
_cell.length_a   1.000
_cell.length_b   1.000
_cell.length_c   1.000
_cell.angle_alpha   90.00
_cell.angle_beta   90.00
_cell.angle_gamma   90.00
#
_symmetry.space_group_name_H-M   'P 1'
#
loop_
_entity.id
_entity.type
_entity.pdbx_description
1 polymer ?
#
loop_
_entity_poly.entity_id
_entity_poly.type
_entity_poly.pdbx_seq_one_letter_code
_entity_poly.pdbx_strand_id
1 'polypeptide(L)'
;MSSVEEIKVQVHEKLVETGEYDSLQAQLRLKLVESGWFDNVNRLALDKLSTEENPQFDLIAQSLEDQALSLVPDSVKIEMLQKIRKFLDNWTADNSN
;
A
#
# COMPACT_ATOMS: atom_id res chain seq x y z
N MET A 1 24.05 -1.75 -4.57
CA MET A 1 22.91 -1.37 -3.72
C MET A 1 23.38 -0.21 -2.86
N SER A 2 22.62 0.88 -2.81
CA SER A 2 22.94 2.00 -1.93
C SER A 2 22.65 1.62 -0.48
N SER A 3 23.36 2.20 0.48
CA SER A 3 23.12 1.96 1.92
C SER A 3 21.67 2.25 2.33
N VAL A 4 20.94 3.07 1.58
CA VAL A 4 19.51 3.34 1.81
C VAL A 4 18.64 2.16 1.40
N GLU A 5 18.96 1.47 0.31
CA GLU A 5 18.24 0.24 -0.09
C GLU A 5 18.45 -0.87 0.94
N GLU A 6 19.67 -1.02 1.46
CA GLU A 6 19.98 -2.01 2.50
C GLU A 6 19.18 -1.77 3.78
N ILE A 7 19.07 -0.50 4.22
CA ILE A 7 18.25 -0.13 5.39
C ILE A 7 16.77 -0.43 5.13
N LYS A 8 16.25 -0.14 3.94
CA LYS A 8 14.85 -0.44 3.60
C LYS A 8 14.55 -1.94 3.67
N VAL A 9 15.47 -2.77 3.18
CA VAL A 9 15.32 -4.24 3.24
C VAL A 9 15.32 -4.70 4.69
N GLN A 10 16.27 -4.26 5.52
CA GLN A 10 16.33 -4.65 6.94
C GLN A 10 15.09 -4.22 7.73
N VAL A 11 14.58 -3.01 7.48
CA VAL A 11 13.33 -2.53 8.06
C VAL A 11 12.16 -3.42 7.65
N HIS A 12 12.08 -3.77 6.37
CA HIS A 12 10.99 -4.60 5.84
C HIS A 12 11.02 -6.00 6.44
N GLU A 13 12.20 -6.64 6.48
CA GLU A 13 12.38 -7.94 7.13
C GLU A 13 11.94 -7.86 8.60
N LYS A 14 12.31 -6.78 9.30
CA LYS A 14 11.92 -6.63 10.70
C LYS A 14 10.42 -6.43 10.91
N LEU A 15 9.78 -5.65 10.05
CA LEU A 15 8.32 -5.47 10.04
C LEU A 15 7.60 -6.82 9.86
N VAL A 16 8.15 -7.70 9.02
CA VAL A 16 7.60 -9.04 8.79
C VAL A 16 7.84 -9.94 10.00
N GLU A 17 9.05 -9.96 10.57
CA GLU A 17 9.39 -10.75 11.76
C GLU A 17 8.52 -10.41 12.97
N THR A 18 8.20 -9.13 13.18
CA THR A 18 7.38 -8.70 14.32
C THR A 18 5.89 -8.86 14.08
N GLY A 19 5.46 -9.22 12.85
CA GLY A 19 4.05 -9.28 12.45
C GLY A 19 3.40 -7.90 12.26
N GLU A 20 4.16 -6.82 12.41
CA GLU A 20 3.68 -5.45 12.20
C GLU A 20 3.34 -5.19 10.73
N TYR A 21 4.04 -5.85 9.80
CA TYR A 21 3.72 -5.80 8.38
C TYR A 21 2.28 -6.26 8.10
N ASP A 22 1.90 -7.42 8.61
CA ASP A 22 0.55 -7.97 8.43
C ASP A 22 -0.51 -7.09 9.09
N SER A 23 -0.20 -6.54 10.27
CA SER A 23 -1.06 -5.58 10.97
C SER A 23 -1.28 -4.30 10.15
N LEU A 24 -0.22 -3.72 9.60
CA LEU A 24 -0.29 -2.53 8.74
C LEU A 24 -1.06 -2.83 7.44
N GLN A 25 -0.82 -3.98 6.83
CA GLN A 25 -1.52 -4.41 5.62
C GLN A 25 -3.02 -4.61 5.89
N ALA A 26 -3.38 -5.26 6.99
CA ALA A 26 -4.78 -5.46 7.38
C ALA A 26 -5.49 -4.11 7.65
N GLN A 27 -4.82 -3.18 8.33
CA GLN A 27 -5.35 -1.85 8.59
C GLN A 27 -5.52 -1.02 7.32
N LEU A 28 -4.52 -1.02 6.43
CA LEU A 28 -4.62 -0.37 5.13
C LEU A 28 -5.81 -0.93 4.35
N ARG A 29 -5.95 -2.27 4.28
CA ARG A 29 -7.08 -2.91 3.59
C ARG A 29 -8.42 -2.48 4.16
N LEU A 30 -8.56 -2.45 5.49
CA LEU A 30 -9.78 -2.00 6.16
C LEU A 30 -10.11 -0.55 5.80
N LYS A 31 -9.13 0.36 5.86
CA LYS A 31 -9.30 1.78 5.53
C LYS A 31 -9.65 2.01 4.07
N LEU A 32 -9.07 1.24 3.14
CA LEU A 32 -9.41 1.30 1.73
C LEU A 32 -10.85 0.84 1.47
N VAL A 33 -11.33 -0.17 2.19
CA VAL A 33 -12.74 -0.58 2.11
C VAL A 33 -13.66 0.48 2.71
N GLU A 34 -13.36 0.99 3.92
CA GLU A 34 -14.17 2.00 4.62
C GLU A 34 -14.26 3.33 3.87
N SER A 35 -13.20 3.71 3.14
CA SER A 35 -13.19 4.91 2.30
C SER A 35 -13.90 4.74 0.95
N GLY A 36 -14.42 3.54 0.65
CA GLY A 36 -15.03 3.22 -0.64
C GLY A 36 -14.02 3.15 -1.79
N TRP A 37 -12.71 3.13 -1.51
CA TRP A 37 -11.69 3.00 -2.54
C TRP A 37 -11.85 1.70 -3.32
N PHE A 38 -12.10 0.59 -2.63
CA PHE A 38 -12.26 -0.72 -3.26
C PHE A 38 -13.43 -0.73 -4.26
N ASP A 39 -14.57 -0.15 -3.89
CA ASP A 39 -15.73 -0.04 -4.78
C ASP A 39 -15.46 0.89 -5.97
N ASN A 40 -14.73 1.99 -5.75
CA ASN A 40 -14.34 2.90 -6.83
C ASN A 40 -13.40 2.24 -7.85
N VAL A 41 -12.39 1.50 -7.38
CA VAL A 41 -11.48 0.76 -8.25
C VAL A 41 -12.22 -0.35 -8.99
N ASN A 42 -13.11 -1.08 -8.32
CA ASN A 42 -13.93 -2.11 -8.95
C ASN A 42 -14.83 -1.54 -10.05
N ARG A 43 -15.49 -0.40 -9.80
CA ARG A 43 -16.28 0.31 -10.82
C ARG A 43 -15.43 0.72 -12.02
N LEU A 44 -14.23 1.23 -11.77
CA LEU A 44 -13.30 1.68 -12.80
C LEU A 44 -12.77 0.50 -13.64
N ALA A 45 -12.56 -0.66 -13.00
CA ALA A 45 -12.23 -1.90 -13.69
C ALA A 45 -13.38 -2.42 -14.57
N LEU A 46 -14.61 -2.41 -14.05
CA LEU A 46 -15.81 -2.81 -14.81
C LEU A 46 -16.06 -1.90 -16.02
N ASP A 47 -15.85 -0.60 -15.88
CA ASP A 47 -15.95 0.37 -16.97
C ASP A 47 -14.94 0.05 -18.08
N LYS A 48 -13.67 -0.14 -17.72
CA LYS A 48 -12.62 -0.52 -18.67
C LYS A 48 -12.86 -1.86 -19.35
N LEU A 49 -13.32 -2.86 -18.60
CA LEU A 49 -13.69 -4.17 -19.14
C LEU A 49 -14.84 -4.08 -20.15
N SER A 50 -15.77 -3.15 -19.94
CA SER A 50 -16.92 -2.96 -20.83
C SER A 50 -16.54 -2.22 -22.12
N THR A 51 -15.48 -1.43 -22.09
CA THR A 51 -14.98 -0.69 -23.26
C THR A 51 -13.96 -1.46 -24.09
N GLU A 52 -13.38 -2.55 -23.56
CA GLU A 52 -12.34 -3.29 -24.26
C GLU A 52 -12.83 -4.52 -25.02
N GLU A 53 -12.40 -4.64 -26.28
CA GLU A 53 -12.80 -5.75 -27.15
C GLU A 53 -12.08 -7.07 -26.81
N ASN A 54 -10.86 -7.00 -26.25
CA ASN A 54 -10.09 -8.17 -25.84
C ASN A 54 -9.43 -7.95 -24.46
N PRO A 55 -10.19 -8.11 -23.37
CA PRO A 55 -9.69 -7.79 -22.03
C PRO A 55 -8.61 -8.77 -21.59
N GLN A 56 -7.37 -8.28 -21.49
CA GLN A 56 -6.27 -8.98 -20.82
C GLN A 56 -6.08 -8.41 -19.43
N PHE A 57 -6.05 -9.30 -18.42
CA PHE A 57 -5.92 -8.91 -17.02
C PHE A 57 -4.72 -7.99 -16.77
N ASP A 58 -3.53 -8.38 -17.26
CA ASP A 58 -2.30 -7.62 -17.00
C ASP A 58 -2.34 -6.22 -17.62
N LEU A 59 -2.87 -6.08 -18.84
CA LEU A 59 -3.00 -4.78 -19.52
C LEU A 59 -4.00 -3.88 -18.82
N ILE A 60 -5.14 -4.44 -18.40
CA ILE A 60 -6.14 -3.69 -17.66
C ILE A 60 -5.55 -3.27 -16.32
N ALA A 61 -4.98 -4.20 -15.53
CA ALA A 61 -4.38 -3.90 -14.23
C ALA A 61 -3.32 -2.79 -14.32
N GLN A 62 -2.38 -2.87 -15.25
CA GLN A 62 -1.36 -1.82 -15.47
C GLN A 62 -2.00 -0.48 -15.81
N SER A 63 -3.04 -0.47 -16.66
CA SER A 63 -3.73 0.77 -17.05
C SER A 63 -4.59 1.39 -15.93
N LEU A 64 -4.87 0.61 -14.87
CA LEU A 64 -5.68 1.02 -13.73
C LEU A 64 -4.82 1.39 -12.52
N GLU A 65 -3.56 0.95 -12.47
CA GLU A 65 -2.68 1.10 -11.30
C GLU A 65 -2.52 2.57 -10.89
N ASP A 66 -2.14 3.45 -11.83
CA ASP A 66 -1.98 4.89 -11.55
C ASP A 66 -3.28 5.54 -11.06
N GLN A 67 -4.41 5.17 -11.67
CA GLN A 67 -5.73 5.69 -11.27
C GLN A 67 -6.12 5.20 -9.89
N ALA A 68 -5.92 3.91 -9.61
CA ALA A 68 -6.17 3.31 -8.31
C ALA A 68 -5.30 3.98 -7.23
N LEU A 69 -4.02 4.24 -7.50
CA LEU A 69 -3.13 4.97 -6.57
C LEU A 69 -3.58 6.41 -6.33
N SER A 70 -4.10 7.08 -7.36
CA SER A 70 -4.63 8.45 -7.25
C SER A 70 -5.91 8.50 -6.42
N LEU A 71 -6.73 7.45 -6.45
CA LEU A 71 -7.99 7.37 -5.73
C LEU A 71 -7.81 7.13 -4.22
N VAL A 72 -6.61 6.71 -3.78
CA VAL A 72 -6.35 6.49 -2.35
C VAL A 72 -6.45 7.84 -1.63
N PRO A 73 -7.35 7.98 -0.64
CA PRO A 73 -7.53 9.24 0.07
C PRO A 73 -6.27 9.66 0.84
N ASP A 74 -6.02 10.96 0.89
CA ASP A 74 -4.86 11.51 1.61
C ASP A 74 -4.90 11.20 3.10
N SER A 75 -6.09 11.15 3.70
CA SER A 75 -6.26 10.74 5.10
C SER A 75 -5.71 9.33 5.37
N VAL A 76 -5.98 8.38 4.47
CA VAL A 76 -5.47 7.00 4.55
C VAL A 76 -3.96 6.97 4.36
N LYS A 77 -3.43 7.69 3.36
CA LYS A 77 -1.98 7.80 3.12
C LYS A 77 -1.26 8.35 4.35
N ILE A 78 -1.74 9.46 4.89
CA ILE A 78 -1.16 10.13 6.06
C ILE A 78 -1.18 9.20 7.27
N GLU A 79 -2.31 8.56 7.56
CA GLU A 79 -2.45 7.65 8.71
C GLU A 79 -1.47 6.46 8.60
N MET A 80 -1.35 5.85 7.42
CA MET A 80 -0.44 4.73 7.21
C MET A 80 1.03 5.16 7.30
N LEU A 81 1.39 6.30 6.70
CA LEU A 81 2.74 6.86 6.80
C LEU A 81 3.13 7.19 8.24
N GLN A 82 2.19 7.71 9.04
CA GLN A 82 2.42 7.97 10.46
C GLN A 82 2.68 6.67 11.23
N LYS A 83 1.97 5.59 10.95
CA LYS A 83 2.19 4.29 11.59
C LYS A 83 3.54 3.68 11.20
N ILE A 84 3.89 3.71 9.92
CA ILE A 84 5.20 3.27 9.44
C ILE A 84 6.31 4.09 10.09
N ARG A 85 6.17 5.41 10.15
CA ARG A 85 7.14 6.29 10.82
C ARG A 85 7.27 5.98 12.30
N LYS A 86 6.17 5.78 13.01
CA LYS A 86 6.20 5.41 14.43
C LYS A 86 6.94 4.10 14.67
N PHE A 87 6.75 3.11 13.79
CA PHE A 87 7.50 1.86 13.85
C PHE A 87 9.01 2.09 13.66
N LEU A 88 9.38 2.88 12.65
CA LEU A 88 10.77 3.24 12.38
C LEU A 88 11.41 3.98 13.55
N ASP A 89 10.72 4.96 14.13
CA ASP A 89 11.21 5.74 15.27
C ASP A 89 11.48 4.80 16.47
N ASN A 90 10.55 3.88 16.78
CA ASN A 90 10.74 2.88 17.83
C ASN A 90 11.94 1.96 17.53
N TRP A 91 12.08 1.48 16.29
CA TRP A 91 13.20 0.61 15.90
C TRP A 91 14.55 1.31 16.01
N THR A 92 14.63 2.60 15.64
CA THR A 92 15.87 3.37 15.80
C THR A 92 16.23 3.60 17.27
N ALA A 93 15.22 3.80 18.14
CA ALA A 93 15.44 3.96 19.57
C ALA A 93 15.97 2.67 20.22
N ASP A 94 15.43 1.51 19.84
CA ASP A 94 15.86 0.20 20.36
C ASP A 94 17.27 -0.21 19.90
N ASN A 95 17.71 0.25 18.72
CA ASN A 95 19.07 0.00 18.21
C ASN A 95 20.11 1.06 18.63
N SER A 96 19.69 2.12 19.32
CA SER A 96 20.58 3.21 19.79
C SER A 96 21.03 3.02 21.24
N ASN A 97 20.78 1.87 21.85
CA ASN A 97 21.12 1.51 23.24
C ASN A 97 21.91 0.20 23.27
#